data_AF-A0A9X9QCZ3-F1
#
_entry.id   AF-A0A9X9QCZ3-F1
#
_cell.length_a   1.000
_cell.length_b   1.000
_cell.length_c   1.000
_cell.angle_alpha   90.00
_cell.angle_beta   90.00
_cell.angle_gamma   90.00
#
_symmetry.space_group_name_H-M   'P 1'
#
loop_
_entity.id
_entity.type
_entity.pdbx_description
1 polymer ?
#
loop_
_entity_poly.entity_id
_entity_poly.type
_entity_poly.pdbx_seq_one_letter_code
_entity_poly.pdbx_strand_id
1 'polypeptide(L)'
;MVCLLAFLLYTGTELQQKDRFVITSFEKNQPSYQSYEVNYQKLFPEPDKISGIHSTLVEIDGPGTYLTVYCSNKMSTNDLEMFISRGLTKTQFGLDMGFSNELIVEQNCFNYVYNLYFKRAKRAISLGLDEIQAPEPDLLPVSWLIQPDQCTKRVLISLAYQRSLLCADGFGFWTTFRDEELPTIKFDEPVEIAATVLEGQMIMRKTMGMQETALGWNQGKLQIFSREMGSFWNQGPSVFEKPSSGWIISEFVRNSNAQVKNFMKRFDARYQNKEHTSECLGFRKTVSLGIDACQELRNKNLRVKLTKLSPSTADGYLDGVKFHRLKGIH
;
A
#
# COMPACT_ATOMS: atom_id res chain seq x y z
N MET A 1 15.94 -9.17 17.39
CA MET A 1 14.96 -10.06 16.76
C MET A 1 14.19 -9.24 15.76
N VAL A 2 14.05 -9.74 14.54
CA VAL A 2 13.50 -8.96 13.43
C VAL A 2 12.36 -9.74 12.79
N CYS A 3 11.28 -9.04 12.47
CA CYS A 3 10.20 -9.56 11.64
C CYS A 3 9.84 -8.55 10.56
N LEU A 4 9.41 -9.04 9.40
CA LEU A 4 8.88 -8.28 8.28
C LEU A 4 7.56 -8.89 7.84
N LEU A 5 6.69 -8.06 7.26
CA LEU A 5 5.50 -8.51 6.55
C LEU A 5 5.76 -8.43 5.05
N ALA A 6 5.30 -9.42 4.32
CA ALA A 6 5.25 -9.39 2.86
C ALA A 6 3.81 -9.60 2.39
N PHE A 7 3.31 -8.65 1.60
CA PHE A 7 1.98 -8.66 1.01
C PHE A 7 2.09 -8.94 -0.48
N LEU A 8 1.16 -9.75 -0.97
CA LEU A 8 0.99 -10.01 -2.40
C LEU A 8 -0.43 -9.63 -2.79
N LEU A 9 -0.57 -8.68 -3.71
CA LEU A 9 -1.78 -8.47 -4.49
C LEU A 9 -1.65 -9.27 -5.78
N TYR A 10 -2.53 -10.25 -5.97
CA TYR A 10 -2.61 -11.07 -7.17
C TYR A 10 -3.98 -10.89 -7.80
N THR A 11 -4.07 -10.34 -9.00
CA THR A 11 -5.34 -10.09 -9.70
C THR A 11 -5.79 -11.25 -10.58
N GLY A 12 -4.96 -12.28 -10.74
CA GLY A 12 -5.25 -13.47 -11.56
C GLY A 12 -5.11 -13.28 -13.06
N THR A 13 -4.93 -12.05 -13.53
CA THR A 13 -4.72 -11.74 -14.95
C THR A 13 -3.25 -11.65 -15.35
N GLU A 14 -2.32 -11.97 -14.44
CA GLU A 14 -0.85 -11.79 -14.59
C GLU A 14 -0.44 -10.41 -15.14
N LEU A 15 -1.27 -9.39 -14.90
CA LEU A 15 -0.98 -8.03 -15.33
C LEU A 15 -0.01 -7.40 -14.33
N GLN A 16 1.27 -7.36 -14.69
CA GLN A 16 2.35 -6.73 -13.89
C GLN A 16 2.00 -5.31 -13.42
N GLN A 17 1.14 -4.59 -14.16
CA GLN A 17 0.69 -3.25 -13.82
C GLN A 17 -0.26 -3.19 -12.61
N LYS A 18 -0.90 -4.30 -12.22
CA LYS A 18 -1.85 -4.32 -11.08
C LYS A 18 -1.36 -5.15 -9.91
N ASP A 19 -0.62 -6.21 -10.20
CA ASP A 19 -0.09 -7.10 -9.18
C ASP A 19 1.08 -6.41 -8.45
N ARG A 20 1.11 -6.55 -7.13
CA ARG A 20 2.08 -5.84 -6.28
C ARG A 20 2.62 -6.75 -5.20
N PHE A 21 3.93 -6.72 -5.02
CA PHE A 21 4.58 -7.33 -3.88
C PHE A 21 5.12 -6.24 -2.96
N VAL A 22 4.66 -6.18 -1.72
CA VAL A 22 5.04 -5.12 -0.78
C VAL A 22 5.69 -5.72 0.46
N ILE A 23 6.82 -5.16 0.87
CA ILE A 23 7.50 -5.52 2.12
C ILE A 23 7.39 -4.35 3.10
N THR A 24 6.98 -4.62 4.34
CA THR A 24 6.94 -3.63 5.41
C THR A 24 7.68 -4.11 6.66
N SER A 25 8.32 -3.19 7.38
CA SER A 25 9.03 -3.51 8.63
C SER A 25 8.28 -3.09 9.89
N PHE A 26 8.57 -3.81 10.98
CA PHE A 26 8.13 -3.48 12.33
C PHE A 26 9.08 -2.50 13.06
N GLU A 27 10.13 -2.00 12.40
CA GLU A 27 11.11 -1.13 13.05
C GLU A 27 10.60 0.32 13.11
N LYS A 28 10.35 0.81 14.32
CA LYS A 28 9.89 2.19 14.53
C LYS A 28 10.94 3.25 14.16
N ASN A 29 12.22 2.96 14.42
CA ASN A 29 13.32 3.92 14.22
C ASN A 29 13.84 3.92 12.78
N GLN A 30 13.69 2.81 12.05
CA GLN A 30 14.04 2.67 10.63
C GLN A 30 12.91 1.94 9.89
N PRO A 31 11.73 2.56 9.80
CA PRO A 31 10.58 1.95 9.15
C PRO A 31 10.85 1.82 7.65
N SER A 32 10.58 0.63 7.10
CA SER A 32 10.73 0.35 5.67
C SER A 32 9.39 -0.01 5.05
N TYR A 33 9.16 0.53 3.86
CA TYR A 33 8.10 0.17 2.95
C TYR A 33 8.72 0.07 1.56
N GLN A 34 8.68 -1.10 0.95
CA GLN A 34 9.19 -1.31 -0.39
C GLN A 34 8.14 -2.01 -1.25
N SER A 35 8.01 -1.57 -2.50
CA SER A 35 7.11 -2.17 -3.49
C SER A 35 7.92 -2.76 -4.63
N TYR A 36 7.48 -3.91 -5.11
CA TYR A 36 8.14 -4.69 -6.14
C TYR A 36 7.11 -5.22 -7.13
N GLU A 37 7.60 -5.51 -8.34
CA GLU A 37 6.89 -6.34 -9.29
C GLU A 37 6.74 -7.76 -8.75
N VAL A 38 5.63 -8.43 -9.09
CA VAL A 38 5.37 -9.80 -8.67
C VAL A 38 6.17 -10.77 -9.52
N ASN A 39 6.90 -11.67 -8.87
CA ASN A 39 7.51 -12.82 -9.52
C ASN A 39 6.54 -14.01 -9.49
N TYR A 40 5.88 -14.28 -10.61
CA TYR A 40 4.90 -15.38 -10.74
C TYR A 40 5.50 -16.78 -10.60
N GLN A 41 6.81 -16.94 -10.79
CA GLN A 41 7.49 -18.23 -10.59
C GLN A 41 7.67 -18.54 -9.10
N LYS A 42 7.75 -17.50 -8.26
CA LYS A 42 7.99 -17.62 -6.82
C LYS A 42 7.32 -16.47 -6.09
N LEU A 43 6.01 -16.61 -5.86
CA LEU A 43 5.15 -15.57 -5.29
C LEU A 43 5.56 -15.18 -3.87
N PHE A 44 5.94 -16.14 -3.02
CA PHE A 44 6.59 -15.90 -1.74
C PHE A 44 7.86 -16.74 -1.63
N PRO A 45 8.98 -16.17 -1.15
CA PRO A 45 10.20 -16.94 -0.98
C PRO A 45 10.12 -17.89 0.20
N GLU A 46 10.39 -19.17 -0.05
CA GLU A 46 10.51 -20.18 1.00
C GLU A 46 11.91 -20.16 1.62
N PRO A 47 12.04 -20.03 2.95
CA PRO A 47 13.33 -20.11 3.62
C PRO A 47 13.89 -21.52 3.69
N ASP A 48 15.21 -21.64 3.52
CA ASP A 48 15.92 -22.89 3.76
C ASP A 48 15.87 -23.28 5.25
N LYS A 49 15.80 -24.59 5.54
CA LYS A 49 15.72 -25.12 6.91
C LYS A 49 16.84 -24.59 7.83
N ILE A 50 18.02 -24.30 7.28
CA ILE A 50 19.22 -23.86 8.02
C ILE A 50 19.39 -22.35 8.10
N SER A 51 18.60 -21.56 7.36
CA SER A 51 18.76 -20.10 7.24
C SER A 51 18.52 -19.36 8.56
N GLY A 52 17.79 -19.97 9.50
CA GLY A 52 17.34 -19.30 10.72
C GLY A 52 16.21 -18.29 10.49
N ILE A 53 15.70 -18.21 9.26
CA ILE A 53 14.49 -17.47 8.91
C ILE A 53 13.30 -18.41 9.07
N HIS A 54 12.23 -17.92 9.69
CA HIS A 54 10.97 -18.62 9.81
C HIS A 54 9.89 -17.81 9.11
N SER A 55 8.99 -18.51 8.42
CA SER A 55 7.86 -17.87 7.76
C SER A 55 6.55 -18.57 8.04
N THR A 56 5.46 -17.83 7.93
CA THR A 56 4.12 -18.42 7.92
C THR A 56 3.84 -19.12 6.60
N LEU A 57 2.98 -20.14 6.63
CA LEU A 57 2.54 -20.85 5.43
C LEU A 57 1.40 -20.08 4.76
N VAL A 58 1.45 -19.95 3.44
CA VAL A 58 0.41 -19.29 2.64
C VAL A 58 0.05 -20.21 1.48
N GLU A 59 -1.23 -20.39 1.25
CA GLU A 59 -1.75 -21.07 0.06
C GLU A 59 -2.43 -20.02 -0.81
N ILE A 60 -2.03 -19.97 -2.08
CA ILE A 60 -2.53 -19.00 -3.05
C ILE A 60 -3.51 -19.74 -3.96
N ASP A 61 -4.79 -19.43 -3.81
CA ASP A 61 -5.91 -20.18 -4.40
C ASP A 61 -6.74 -19.36 -5.40
N GLY A 62 -6.20 -18.21 -5.85
CA GLY A 62 -6.81 -17.36 -6.85
C GLY A 62 -6.61 -15.85 -6.60
N PRO A 63 -7.35 -14.98 -7.29
CA PRO A 63 -7.20 -13.53 -7.15
C PRO A 63 -7.50 -13.02 -5.74
N GLY A 64 -6.65 -12.14 -5.20
CA GLY A 64 -6.88 -11.40 -3.96
C GLY A 64 -5.59 -10.92 -3.31
N THR A 65 -5.67 -10.56 -2.02
CA THR A 65 -4.51 -10.14 -1.24
C THR A 65 -4.09 -11.20 -0.24
N TYR A 66 -2.81 -11.55 -0.27
CA TYR A 66 -2.16 -12.51 0.60
C TYR A 66 -1.10 -11.82 1.45
N LEU A 67 -0.80 -12.42 2.60
CA LEU A 67 0.16 -11.92 3.56
C LEU A 67 0.99 -13.09 4.09
N THR A 68 2.28 -12.88 4.24
CA THR A 68 3.17 -13.75 5.03
C THR A 68 4.03 -12.93 5.99
N VAL A 69 4.44 -13.55 7.09
CA VAL A 69 5.37 -12.99 8.06
C VAL A 69 6.70 -13.71 7.91
N TYR A 70 7.80 -12.98 7.84
CA TYR A 70 9.15 -13.51 7.94
C TYR A 70 9.79 -13.01 9.22
N CYS A 71 10.38 -13.90 10.02
CA CYS A 71 11.10 -13.54 11.24
C CYS A 71 12.46 -14.22 11.32
N SER A 72 13.45 -13.53 11.88
CA SER A 72 14.79 -14.06 12.14
C SER A 72 15.36 -13.51 13.44
N ASN A 73 16.12 -14.35 14.14
CA ASN A 73 16.90 -13.96 15.31
C ASN A 73 18.40 -13.81 14.98
N LYS A 74 18.81 -14.13 13.75
CA LYS A 74 20.21 -14.09 13.28
C LYS A 74 20.48 -12.98 12.27
N MET A 75 19.45 -12.51 11.57
CA MET A 75 19.57 -11.53 10.49
C MET A 75 19.17 -10.13 10.94
N SER A 76 19.77 -9.13 10.30
CA SER A 76 19.28 -7.75 10.36
C SER A 76 18.01 -7.57 9.52
N THR A 77 17.33 -6.43 9.68
CA THR A 77 16.19 -6.04 8.83
C THR A 77 16.56 -5.98 7.35
N ASN A 78 17.73 -5.41 7.03
CA ASN A 78 18.18 -5.30 5.64
C ASN A 78 18.51 -6.66 5.03
N ASP A 79 19.14 -7.57 5.77
CA ASP A 79 19.45 -8.92 5.27
C ASP A 79 18.17 -9.72 5.03
N LEU A 80 17.19 -9.60 5.93
CA LEU A 80 15.91 -10.27 5.79
C LEU A 80 15.11 -9.69 4.63
N GLU A 81 15.10 -8.36 4.46
CA GLU A 81 14.48 -7.69 3.31
C GLU A 81 15.13 -8.15 2.00
N MET A 82 16.48 -8.22 1.94
CA MET A 82 17.22 -8.69 0.77
C MET A 82 16.92 -10.15 0.44
N PHE A 83 16.78 -11.01 1.45
CA PHE A 83 16.33 -12.39 1.25
C PHE A 83 14.94 -12.44 0.60
N ILE A 84 13.99 -11.67 1.14
CA ILE A 84 12.61 -11.67 0.65
C ILE A 84 12.52 -11.08 -0.76
N SER A 85 13.28 -10.02 -1.04
CA SER A 85 13.25 -9.31 -2.32
C SER A 85 14.19 -9.90 -3.39
N ARG A 86 14.81 -11.06 -3.14
CA ARG A 86 15.81 -11.62 -4.05
C ARG A 86 15.18 -11.95 -5.40
N GLY A 87 15.70 -11.34 -6.47
CA GLY A 87 15.20 -11.52 -7.83
C GLY A 87 13.91 -10.76 -8.13
N LEU A 88 13.48 -9.87 -7.24
CA LEU A 88 12.37 -8.95 -7.49
C LEU A 88 12.91 -7.61 -8.04
N THR A 89 12.20 -7.06 -9.02
CA THR A 89 12.44 -5.71 -9.51
C THR A 89 11.73 -4.73 -8.58
N LYS A 90 12.46 -3.80 -7.98
CA LYS A 90 11.85 -2.67 -7.25
C LYS A 90 11.02 -1.88 -8.23
N THR A 91 9.74 -1.69 -7.94
CA THR A 91 8.91 -0.77 -8.72
C THR A 91 9.48 0.62 -8.50
N GLN A 92 10.03 1.24 -9.56
CA GLN A 92 10.48 2.62 -9.44
C GLN A 92 9.29 3.47 -9.00
N PHE A 93 9.52 4.31 -7.99
CA PHE A 93 8.54 5.24 -7.47
C PHE A 93 8.34 6.38 -8.48
N GLY A 94 7.69 6.07 -9.60
CA GLY A 94 7.26 7.06 -10.57
C GLY A 94 5.94 7.68 -10.14
N LEU A 95 5.86 8.99 -10.27
CA LEU A 95 4.59 9.71 -10.35
C LEU A 95 3.78 9.29 -11.59
N ASP A 96 4.34 8.44 -12.45
CA ASP A 96 3.88 8.18 -13.81
C ASP A 96 3.08 6.89 -13.99
N MET A 97 2.80 6.14 -12.91
CA MET A 97 1.99 4.92 -12.99
C MET A 97 0.82 4.99 -12.01
N GLY A 98 -0.26 5.59 -12.51
CA GLY A 98 -1.58 5.45 -11.91
C GLY A 98 -2.02 4.00 -11.76
N PHE A 99 -3.02 3.82 -10.90
CA PHE A 99 -3.68 2.53 -10.74
C PHE A 99 -4.96 2.44 -11.58
N SER A 100 -5.28 3.45 -12.40
CA SER A 100 -6.31 3.21 -13.41
C SER A 100 -5.76 2.17 -14.38
N ASN A 101 -6.66 1.30 -14.82
CA ASN A 101 -6.29 0.07 -15.50
C ASN A 101 -5.67 0.29 -16.88
N GLU A 102 -5.54 1.52 -17.37
CA GLU A 102 -5.21 1.85 -18.75
C GLU A 102 -4.53 3.22 -18.82
N LEU A 103 -3.20 3.26 -18.99
CA LEU A 103 -2.42 4.49 -19.24
C LEU A 103 -3.06 5.36 -20.34
N ILE A 104 -3.69 4.72 -21.34
CA ILE A 104 -4.39 5.39 -22.42
C ILE A 104 -5.60 6.18 -21.91
N VAL A 105 -6.38 5.62 -20.98
CA VAL A 105 -7.56 6.30 -20.40
C VAL A 105 -7.13 7.47 -19.53
N GLU A 106 -6.08 7.30 -18.73
CA GLU A 106 -5.48 8.42 -17.96
C GLU A 106 -4.99 9.53 -18.88
N GLN A 107 -4.24 9.19 -19.94
CA GLN A 107 -3.73 10.17 -20.89
C GLN A 107 -4.84 10.90 -21.64
N ASN A 108 -5.88 10.18 -22.08
CA ASN A 108 -7.03 10.77 -22.75
C ASN A 108 -7.77 11.74 -21.82
N CYS A 109 -8.02 11.32 -20.58
CA CYS A 109 -8.64 12.19 -19.58
C CYS A 109 -7.78 13.41 -19.27
N PHE A 110 -6.47 13.24 -19.08
CA PHE A 110 -5.54 14.35 -18.86
C PHE A 110 -5.59 15.35 -20.03
N ASN A 111 -5.47 14.86 -21.27
CA ASN A 111 -5.53 15.71 -22.47
C ASN A 111 -6.85 16.47 -22.57
N TYR A 112 -7.97 15.82 -22.22
CA TYR A 112 -9.29 16.46 -22.18
C TYR A 112 -9.33 17.61 -21.16
N VAL A 113 -8.91 17.35 -19.92
CA VAL A 113 -8.88 18.36 -18.84
C VAL A 113 -7.94 19.51 -19.19
N TYR A 114 -6.73 19.19 -19.66
CA TYR A 114 -5.71 20.16 -20.07
C TYR A 114 -6.23 21.11 -21.15
N ASN A 115 -6.82 20.55 -22.22
CA ASN A 115 -7.37 21.36 -23.30
C ASN A 115 -8.52 22.25 -22.83
N LEU A 116 -9.40 21.77 -21.96
CA LEU A 116 -10.49 22.57 -21.41
C LEU A 116 -9.99 23.73 -20.57
N TYR A 117 -9.04 23.46 -19.66
CA TYR A 117 -8.48 24.46 -18.74
C TYR A 117 -7.77 25.58 -19.52
N PHE A 118 -6.80 25.22 -20.36
CA PHE A 118 -5.99 26.22 -21.07
C PHE A 118 -6.74 26.92 -22.21
N LYS A 119 -7.77 26.29 -22.80
CA LYS A 119 -8.65 26.99 -23.75
C LYS A 119 -9.47 28.08 -23.06
N ARG A 120 -9.89 27.87 -21.80
CA ARG A 120 -10.56 28.91 -21.01
C ARG A 120 -9.60 30.03 -20.62
N ALA A 121 -8.40 29.68 -20.15
CA ALA A 121 -7.36 30.67 -19.85
C ALA A 121 -7.03 31.55 -21.07
N LYS A 122 -6.82 30.94 -22.25
CA LYS A 122 -6.54 31.67 -23.50
C LYS A 122 -7.71 32.55 -23.97
N ARG A 123 -8.97 32.15 -23.73
CA ARG A 123 -10.13 33.00 -24.05
C ARG A 123 -10.18 34.25 -23.19
N ALA A 124 -9.84 34.17 -21.91
CA ALA A 124 -9.78 35.32 -21.02
C ALA A 124 -8.73 36.34 -21.51
N ILE A 125 -7.56 35.87 -21.94
CA ILE A 125 -6.50 36.71 -22.52
C ILE A 125 -6.94 37.35 -23.85
N SER A 126 -7.61 36.58 -24.73
CA SER A 126 -8.09 37.09 -26.04
C SER A 126 -9.18 38.16 -25.96
N LEU A 127 -9.82 38.33 -24.80
CA LEU A 127 -10.81 39.37 -24.55
C LEU A 127 -10.18 40.70 -24.08
N GLY A 128 -8.85 40.82 -24.14
CA GLY A 128 -8.14 42.09 -23.89
C GLY A 128 -7.89 42.41 -22.41
N LEU A 129 -7.98 41.41 -21.54
CA LEU A 129 -7.53 41.54 -20.15
C LEU A 129 -6.00 41.39 -20.12
N ASP A 130 -5.28 42.38 -19.59
CA ASP A 130 -3.84 42.27 -19.31
C ASP A 130 -3.57 40.99 -18.51
N GLU A 131 -2.46 40.29 -18.78
CA GLU A 131 -2.06 39.06 -18.06
C GLU A 131 -2.04 39.24 -16.53
N ILE A 132 -1.84 40.48 -16.06
CA ILE A 132 -1.78 40.86 -14.64
C ILE A 132 -3.21 41.04 -14.03
N GLN A 133 -4.23 41.21 -14.87
CA GLN A 133 -5.64 41.43 -14.48
C GLN A 133 -6.59 40.32 -14.95
N ALA A 134 -6.10 39.34 -15.72
CA ALA A 134 -6.89 38.18 -16.09
C ALA A 134 -7.29 37.42 -14.82
N PRO A 135 -8.59 37.20 -14.55
CA PRO A 135 -9.00 36.40 -13.40
C PRO A 135 -8.37 35.01 -13.52
N GLU A 136 -7.87 34.46 -12.40
CA GLU A 136 -7.43 33.07 -12.37
C GLU A 136 -8.53 32.21 -13.03
N PRO A 137 -8.17 31.32 -13.97
CA PRO A 137 -9.17 30.52 -14.67
C PRO A 137 -10.02 29.78 -13.65
N ASP A 138 -11.35 29.92 -13.76
CA ASP A 138 -12.29 29.26 -12.85
C ASP A 138 -11.94 27.78 -12.71
N LEU A 139 -11.80 27.33 -11.45
CA LEU A 139 -11.52 25.94 -11.12
C LEU A 139 -12.50 25.02 -11.83
N LEU A 140 -12.00 23.98 -12.51
CA LEU A 140 -12.87 23.04 -13.22
C LEU A 140 -13.55 22.09 -12.23
N PRO A 141 -14.89 22.13 -12.08
CA PRO A 141 -15.61 21.21 -11.20
C PRO A 141 -15.50 19.78 -11.76
N VAL A 142 -15.20 18.80 -10.90
CA VAL A 142 -15.09 17.39 -11.28
C VAL A 142 -16.40 16.87 -11.86
N SER A 143 -17.55 17.30 -11.34
CA SER A 143 -18.86 16.94 -11.90
C SER A 143 -19.01 17.27 -13.38
N TRP A 144 -18.33 18.32 -13.88
CA TRP A 144 -18.36 18.71 -15.30
C TRP A 144 -17.40 17.88 -16.14
N LEU A 145 -16.33 17.38 -15.52
CA LEU A 145 -15.29 16.59 -16.19
C LEU A 145 -15.70 15.13 -16.35
N ILE A 146 -16.56 14.60 -15.48
CA ILE A 146 -17.03 13.22 -15.57
C ILE A 146 -17.87 13.06 -16.84
N GLN A 147 -17.35 12.28 -17.78
CA GLN A 147 -18.02 11.91 -19.02
C GLN A 147 -17.76 10.42 -19.26
N PRO A 148 -18.78 9.60 -19.60
CA PRO A 148 -18.67 8.14 -19.65
C PRO A 148 -17.51 7.58 -20.50
N ASP A 149 -17.06 8.32 -21.50
CA ASP A 149 -16.03 7.93 -22.47
C ASP A 149 -14.71 8.71 -22.36
N GLN A 150 -14.63 9.74 -21.50
CA GLN A 150 -13.43 10.58 -21.36
C GLN A 150 -12.77 10.44 -20.00
N CYS A 151 -13.53 10.69 -18.93
CA CYS A 151 -13.02 10.80 -17.58
C CYS A 151 -14.01 10.21 -16.59
N THR A 152 -13.50 9.38 -15.69
CA THR A 152 -14.24 8.94 -14.51
C THR A 152 -13.66 9.61 -13.27
N LYS A 153 -14.44 9.67 -12.18
CA LYS A 153 -13.95 10.19 -10.88
C LYS A 153 -12.66 9.45 -10.45
N ARG A 154 -12.59 8.13 -10.64
CA ARG A 154 -11.39 7.31 -10.33
C ARG A 154 -10.17 7.70 -11.15
N VAL A 155 -10.33 8.01 -12.44
CA VAL A 155 -9.22 8.44 -13.32
C VAL A 155 -8.71 9.82 -12.90
N LEU A 156 -9.61 10.77 -12.63
CA LEU A 156 -9.24 12.11 -12.13
C LEU A 156 -8.50 12.03 -10.78
N ILE A 157 -8.95 11.14 -9.88
CA ILE A 157 -8.26 10.87 -8.62
C ILE A 157 -6.86 10.30 -8.89
N SER A 158 -6.73 9.37 -9.83
CA SER A 158 -5.41 8.83 -10.18
C SER A 158 -4.46 9.92 -10.69
N LEU A 159 -4.92 10.77 -11.62
CA LEU A 159 -4.15 11.91 -12.13
C LEU A 159 -3.76 12.90 -11.01
N ALA A 160 -4.62 13.11 -10.01
CA ALA A 160 -4.30 13.92 -8.84
C ALA A 160 -3.19 13.29 -7.98
N TYR A 161 -3.23 11.97 -7.72
CA TYR A 161 -2.15 11.26 -7.01
C TYR A 161 -0.83 11.25 -7.78
N GLN A 162 -0.91 11.16 -9.11
CA GLN A 162 0.22 11.29 -10.04
C GLN A 162 0.75 12.73 -10.14
N ARG A 163 0.00 13.71 -9.59
CA ARG A 163 0.32 15.14 -9.63
C ARG A 163 0.37 15.71 -11.04
N SER A 164 -0.33 15.08 -11.97
CA SER A 164 -0.61 15.63 -13.29
C SER A 164 -1.70 16.70 -13.24
N LEU A 165 -2.45 16.79 -12.13
CA LEU A 165 -3.48 17.80 -11.88
C LEU A 165 -3.27 18.46 -10.52
N LEU A 166 -3.63 19.74 -10.42
CA LEU A 166 -3.75 20.45 -9.13
C LEU A 166 -5.18 20.34 -8.60
N CYS A 167 -5.34 20.23 -7.28
CA CYS A 167 -6.64 20.19 -6.60
C CYS A 167 -6.78 21.39 -5.66
N ALA A 168 -7.85 22.17 -5.81
CA ALA A 168 -8.11 23.34 -4.95
C ALA A 168 -9.60 23.47 -4.61
N ASP A 169 -9.88 24.09 -3.46
CA ASP A 169 -11.21 24.55 -3.02
C ASP A 169 -12.35 23.51 -3.15
N GLY A 170 -12.03 22.24 -2.91
CA GLY A 170 -12.95 21.10 -3.05
C GLY A 170 -12.84 20.09 -1.90
N PHE A 171 -13.60 19.01 -2.02
CA PHE A 171 -13.65 17.92 -1.04
C PHE A 171 -12.51 16.92 -1.24
N GLY A 172 -12.01 16.37 -0.13
CA GLY A 172 -11.14 15.20 -0.11
C GLY A 172 -9.69 15.45 -0.53
N PHE A 173 -9.42 16.24 -1.58
CA PHE A 173 -8.07 16.46 -2.12
C PHE A 173 -7.68 17.93 -2.17
N TRP A 174 -6.42 18.19 -1.81
CA TRP A 174 -5.84 19.53 -1.82
C TRP A 174 -4.38 19.51 -2.24
N THR A 175 -3.99 20.37 -3.17
CA THR A 175 -2.59 20.55 -3.57
C THR A 175 -1.99 21.76 -2.85
N THR A 176 -0.85 21.59 -2.18
CA THR A 176 -0.22 22.67 -1.39
C THR A 176 0.91 23.38 -2.13
N PHE A 177 1.04 23.16 -3.43
CA PHE A 177 2.02 23.81 -4.29
C PHE A 177 1.32 24.38 -5.53
N ARG A 178 1.96 25.34 -6.17
CA ARG A 178 1.49 25.95 -7.41
C ARG A 178 2.34 25.47 -8.56
N ASP A 179 1.69 25.25 -9.70
CA ASP A 179 2.31 24.90 -10.97
C ASP A 179 1.42 25.44 -12.09
N GLU A 180 1.89 26.47 -12.79
CA GLU A 180 1.12 27.16 -13.83
C GLU A 180 0.97 26.31 -15.10
N GLU A 181 1.79 25.27 -15.26
CA GLU A 181 1.74 24.35 -16.40
C GLU A 181 0.69 23.25 -16.22
N LEU A 182 0.16 23.10 -15.00
CA LEU A 182 -0.80 22.06 -14.66
C LEU A 182 -2.23 22.61 -14.53
N PRO A 183 -3.23 21.90 -15.05
CA PRO A 183 -4.62 22.31 -14.89
C PRO A 183 -5.09 22.06 -13.45
N THR A 184 -5.90 23.00 -12.94
CA THR A 184 -6.46 22.93 -11.60
C THR A 184 -7.93 22.53 -11.63
N ILE A 185 -8.26 21.50 -10.86
CA ILE A 185 -9.62 20.96 -10.72
C ILE A 185 -10.14 21.14 -9.29
N LYS A 186 -11.46 21.12 -9.15
CA LYS A 186 -12.18 21.16 -7.87
C LYS A 186 -13.07 19.95 -7.75
N PHE A 187 -12.83 19.11 -6.74
CA PHE A 187 -13.78 18.09 -6.32
C PHE A 187 -14.97 18.78 -5.65
N ASP A 188 -15.97 19.13 -6.45
CA ASP A 188 -17.16 19.90 -6.03
C ASP A 188 -18.19 19.07 -5.27
N GLU A 189 -17.99 17.75 -5.21
CA GLU A 189 -18.76 16.81 -4.40
C GLU A 189 -17.84 15.96 -3.51
N PRO A 190 -18.34 15.44 -2.38
CA PRO A 190 -17.61 14.48 -1.56
C PRO A 190 -17.03 13.31 -2.38
N VAL A 191 -15.78 12.95 -2.06
CA VAL A 191 -15.08 11.86 -2.73
C VAL A 191 -15.38 10.57 -1.99
N GLU A 192 -16.12 9.67 -2.59
CA GLU A 192 -16.33 8.33 -2.02
C GLU A 192 -15.01 7.57 -1.92
N ILE A 193 -14.74 6.96 -0.76
CA ILE A 193 -13.51 6.19 -0.58
C ILE A 193 -13.45 4.96 -1.49
N ALA A 194 -14.62 4.44 -1.90
CA ALA A 194 -14.70 3.36 -2.87
C ALA A 194 -14.09 3.72 -4.24
N ALA A 195 -14.07 5.01 -4.60
CA ALA A 195 -13.46 5.48 -5.83
C ALA A 195 -11.92 5.56 -5.75
N THR A 196 -11.33 5.45 -4.56
CA THR A 196 -9.88 5.59 -4.35
C THR A 196 -9.19 4.25 -4.14
N VAL A 197 -9.85 3.32 -3.48
CA VAL A 197 -9.30 1.99 -3.21
C VAL A 197 -9.61 0.99 -4.34
N LEU A 198 -8.74 -0.01 -4.51
CA LEU A 198 -8.90 -1.09 -5.47
C LEU A 198 -10.27 -1.76 -5.27
N GLU A 199 -11.03 -1.80 -6.37
CA GLU A 199 -12.36 -2.44 -6.43
C GLU A 199 -13.35 -1.95 -5.37
N GLY A 200 -13.14 -0.76 -4.81
CA GLY A 200 -13.98 -0.24 -3.74
C GLY A 200 -13.90 -1.06 -2.45
N GLN A 201 -12.77 -1.71 -2.19
CA GLN A 201 -12.59 -2.65 -1.09
C GLN A 201 -11.44 -2.28 -0.14
N MET A 202 -11.71 -2.48 1.16
CA MET A 202 -10.71 -2.50 2.23
C MET A 202 -10.31 -3.93 2.51
N ILE A 203 -9.01 -4.24 2.46
CA ILE A 203 -8.49 -5.60 2.66
C ILE A 203 -8.43 -6.00 4.14
N MET A 204 -8.49 -5.03 5.05
CA MET A 204 -8.58 -5.27 6.49
C MET A 204 -9.25 -4.07 7.15
N ARG A 205 -10.09 -4.33 8.16
CA ARG A 205 -10.85 -3.31 8.87
C ARG A 205 -10.97 -3.68 10.34
N LYS A 206 -10.78 -2.71 11.24
CA LYS A 206 -10.89 -2.91 12.68
C LYS A 206 -11.46 -1.67 13.36
N THR A 207 -12.48 -1.91 14.18
CA THR A 207 -13.05 -0.90 15.08
C THR A 207 -12.48 -1.10 16.48
N MET A 208 -12.00 -0.01 17.08
CA MET A 208 -11.52 0.05 18.46
C MET A 208 -12.12 1.26 19.15
N GLY A 209 -13.14 1.03 19.98
CA GLY A 209 -13.92 2.11 20.59
C GLY A 209 -14.64 2.94 19.53
N MET A 210 -14.42 4.25 19.54
CA MET A 210 -14.99 5.21 18.59
C MET A 210 -14.18 5.37 17.30
N GLN A 211 -13.03 4.72 17.21
CA GLN A 211 -12.13 4.81 16.07
C GLN A 211 -12.23 3.57 15.20
N GLU A 212 -12.29 3.79 13.89
CA GLU A 212 -12.20 2.74 12.90
C GLU A 212 -10.95 2.93 12.06
N THR A 213 -10.18 1.86 11.89
CA THR A 213 -8.98 1.84 11.03
C THR A 213 -9.15 0.77 9.96
N ALA A 214 -8.79 1.10 8.74
CA ALA A 214 -8.82 0.19 7.60
C ALA A 214 -7.50 0.23 6.84
N LEU A 215 -7.20 -0.87 6.16
CA LEU A 215 -6.10 -1.01 5.21
C LEU A 215 -6.70 -1.32 3.84
N GLY A 216 -6.28 -0.61 2.82
CA GLY A 216 -6.71 -0.82 1.44
C GLY A 216 -5.57 -0.60 0.46
N TRP A 217 -5.73 -1.11 -0.76
CA TRP A 217 -4.86 -0.77 -1.88
C TRP A 217 -5.34 0.53 -2.51
N ASN A 218 -4.58 1.60 -2.37
CA ASN A 218 -4.86 2.91 -2.96
C ASN A 218 -3.72 3.28 -3.91
N GLN A 219 -4.04 3.53 -5.17
CA GLN A 219 -3.04 3.81 -6.22
C GLN A 219 -1.86 2.82 -6.24
N GLY A 220 -2.15 1.52 -6.13
CA GLY A 220 -1.14 0.46 -6.14
C GLY A 220 -0.29 0.37 -4.86
N LYS A 221 -0.67 1.09 -3.79
CA LYS A 221 0.02 1.07 -2.50
C LYS A 221 -0.89 0.65 -1.38
N LEU A 222 -0.33 -0.01 -0.38
CA LEU A 222 -1.03 -0.23 0.87
C LEU A 222 -1.14 1.10 1.62
N GLN A 223 -2.37 1.46 1.98
CA GLN A 223 -2.69 2.70 2.63
C GLN A 223 -3.58 2.43 3.84
N ILE A 224 -3.20 3.04 4.97
CA ILE A 224 -4.03 3.07 6.17
C ILE A 224 -5.01 4.24 6.06
N PHE A 225 -6.26 3.98 6.40
CA PHE A 225 -7.32 4.96 6.55
C PHE A 225 -7.86 4.87 7.97
N SER A 226 -8.16 6.02 8.58
CA SER A 226 -8.79 6.06 9.88
C SER A 226 -9.93 7.07 9.92
N ARG A 227 -10.96 6.74 10.68
CA ARG A 227 -12.05 7.68 10.98
C ARG A 227 -12.42 7.58 12.44
N GLU A 228 -12.75 8.73 13.01
CA GLU A 228 -13.59 8.78 14.20
C GLU A 228 -15.05 8.68 13.74
N MET A 229 -15.97 8.33 14.63
CA MET A 229 -17.41 8.18 14.35
C MET A 229 -17.90 9.12 13.24
N GLY A 230 -18.45 8.55 12.16
CA GLY A 230 -18.92 9.31 11.00
C GLY A 230 -18.57 8.64 9.68
N SER A 231 -18.73 9.40 8.60
CA SER A 231 -18.56 8.91 7.23
C SER A 231 -17.23 9.31 6.60
N PHE A 232 -16.41 10.15 7.25
CA PHE A 232 -15.20 10.71 6.67
C PHE A 232 -13.94 9.99 7.12
N TRP A 233 -13.17 9.48 6.16
CA TRP A 233 -11.90 8.82 6.35
C TRP A 233 -10.75 9.79 6.15
N ASN A 234 -9.87 9.84 7.13
CA ASN A 234 -8.56 10.45 7.00
C ASN A 234 -7.59 9.44 6.42
N GLN A 235 -6.84 9.85 5.40
CA GLN A 235 -5.72 9.06 4.91
C GLN A 235 -4.55 9.18 5.91
N GLY A 236 -4.04 8.04 6.38
CA GLY A 236 -2.78 8.01 7.14
C GLY A 236 -1.60 8.55 6.32
N PRO A 237 -0.43 8.80 6.94
CA PRO A 237 0.69 9.39 6.24
C PRO A 237 1.00 8.65 4.94
N SER A 238 1.19 9.41 3.87
CA SER A 238 1.51 8.87 2.57
C SER A 238 2.89 8.23 2.58
N VAL A 239 3.01 7.02 2.01
CA VAL A 239 4.30 6.34 1.80
C VAL A 239 5.27 7.22 0.99
N PHE A 240 4.75 8.09 0.12
CA PHE A 240 5.56 9.02 -0.68
C PHE A 240 6.25 10.11 0.15
N GLU A 241 5.72 10.41 1.34
CA GLU A 241 6.17 11.53 2.15
C GLU A 241 6.93 11.08 3.39
N LYS A 242 6.62 9.88 3.91
CA LYS A 242 7.26 9.34 5.11
C LYS A 242 7.49 7.82 5.04
N PRO A 243 8.74 7.34 5.20
CA PRO A 243 9.07 5.92 5.38
C PRO A 243 8.32 5.26 6.55
N SER A 244 7.82 6.05 7.52
CA SER A 244 7.06 5.59 8.70
C SER A 244 5.83 4.76 8.41
N SER A 245 5.33 4.79 7.18
CA SER A 245 4.13 4.07 6.74
C SER A 245 4.26 2.55 6.91
N GLY A 246 5.46 1.99 6.71
CA GLY A 246 5.72 0.56 6.86
C GLY A 246 5.48 0.05 8.28
N TRP A 247 5.96 0.78 9.28
CA TRP A 247 5.74 0.46 10.70
C TRP A 247 4.26 0.54 11.08
N ILE A 248 3.56 1.58 10.64
CA ILE A 248 2.12 1.77 10.94
C ILE A 248 1.29 0.62 10.37
N ILE A 249 1.54 0.23 9.11
CA ILE A 249 0.87 -0.91 8.47
C ILE A 249 1.17 -2.20 9.23
N SER A 250 2.44 -2.45 9.54
CA SER A 250 2.86 -3.67 10.23
C SER A 250 2.22 -3.80 11.60
N GLU A 251 2.22 -2.72 12.39
CA GLU A 251 1.57 -2.65 13.69
C GLU A 251 0.05 -2.87 13.61
N PHE A 252 -0.62 -2.21 12.67
CA PHE A 252 -2.06 -2.39 12.46
C PHE A 252 -2.40 -3.84 12.16
N VAL A 253 -1.65 -4.48 11.27
CA VAL A 253 -1.85 -5.88 10.87
C VAL A 253 -1.55 -6.83 12.02
N ARG A 254 -0.48 -6.62 12.78
CA ARG A 254 -0.18 -7.44 13.98
C ARG A 254 -1.29 -7.35 15.02
N ASN A 255 -1.91 -6.18 15.20
CA ASN A 255 -2.96 -6.00 16.19
C ASN A 255 -4.32 -6.50 15.72
N SER A 256 -4.54 -6.52 14.39
CA SER A 256 -5.84 -6.85 13.79
C SER A 256 -5.93 -8.28 13.26
N ASN A 257 -4.81 -8.93 12.94
CA ASN A 257 -4.76 -10.32 12.46
C ASN A 257 -4.24 -11.26 13.57
N ALA A 258 -5.13 -12.10 14.10
CA ALA A 258 -4.81 -13.02 15.19
C ALA A 258 -3.76 -14.07 14.80
N GLN A 259 -3.73 -14.53 13.54
CA GLN A 259 -2.76 -15.52 13.08
C GLN A 259 -1.34 -14.92 13.05
N VAL A 260 -1.20 -13.70 12.51
CA VAL A 260 0.06 -12.93 12.54
C VAL A 260 0.53 -12.70 13.98
N LYS A 261 -0.37 -12.20 14.84
CA LYS A 261 -0.08 -11.98 16.27
C LYS A 261 0.41 -13.24 16.97
N ASN A 262 -0.26 -14.36 16.73
CA ASN A 262 0.06 -15.65 17.32
C ASN A 262 1.41 -16.18 16.83
N PHE A 263 1.70 -16.07 15.54
CA PHE A 263 2.99 -16.47 14.97
C PHE A 263 4.13 -15.68 15.62
N MET A 264 4.03 -14.34 15.65
CA MET A 264 5.05 -13.48 16.25
C MET A 264 5.22 -13.79 17.74
N LYS A 265 4.13 -13.90 18.51
CA LYS A 265 4.21 -14.25 19.94
C LYS A 265 4.94 -15.59 20.19
N ARG A 266 4.67 -16.61 19.36
CA ARG A 266 5.35 -17.91 19.45
C ARG A 266 6.82 -17.83 19.07
N PHE A 267 7.14 -17.02 18.06
CA PHE A 267 8.51 -16.74 17.66
C PHE A 267 9.28 -16.04 18.80
N ASP A 268 8.72 -14.99 19.39
CA ASP A 268 9.31 -14.24 20.50
C ASP A 268 9.57 -15.14 21.70
N ALA A 269 8.55 -15.91 22.13
CA ALA A 269 8.65 -16.80 23.28
C ALA A 269 9.78 -17.83 23.12
N ARG A 270 9.98 -18.33 21.90
CA ARG A 270 11.05 -19.30 21.59
C ARG A 270 12.44 -18.69 21.76
N TYR A 271 12.64 -17.44 21.35
CA TYR A 271 13.96 -16.83 21.30
C TYR A 271 14.31 -15.98 22.54
N GLN A 272 13.31 -15.61 23.34
CA GLN A 272 13.49 -15.00 24.66
C GLN A 272 13.72 -16.07 25.75
N ASN A 273 13.05 -17.22 25.67
CA ASN A 273 13.32 -18.33 26.58
C ASN A 273 14.56 -19.10 26.10
N LYS A 274 15.73 -18.77 26.66
CA LYS A 274 16.96 -19.60 26.58
C LYS A 274 16.79 -21.02 27.17
N GLU A 275 15.61 -21.37 27.69
CA GLU A 275 15.35 -22.55 28.53
C GLU A 275 14.87 -23.82 27.83
N HIS A 276 14.75 -23.90 26.50
CA HIS A 276 14.42 -25.18 25.83
C HIS A 276 15.66 -25.91 25.30
N THR A 277 16.75 -25.89 26.07
CA THR A 277 17.86 -26.84 25.90
C THR A 277 17.47 -28.26 26.31
N SER A 278 16.35 -28.49 27.01
CA SER A 278 15.98 -29.82 27.53
C SER A 278 15.26 -30.75 26.53
N GLU A 279 14.47 -30.24 25.58
CA GLU A 279 13.63 -31.12 24.74
C GLU A 279 14.42 -32.01 23.75
N CYS A 280 15.57 -31.54 23.22
CA CYS A 280 16.40 -32.38 22.34
C CYS A 280 17.42 -33.26 23.09
N LEU A 281 17.64 -33.04 24.40
CA LEU A 281 18.62 -33.83 25.16
C LEU A 281 18.21 -35.29 25.31
N GLY A 282 16.90 -35.58 25.28
CA GLY A 282 16.36 -36.95 25.28
C GLY A 282 16.61 -37.72 23.99
N PHE A 283 16.74 -37.04 22.85
CA PHE A 283 16.95 -37.68 21.53
C PHE A 283 18.42 -37.99 21.20
N ARG A 284 19.38 -37.42 21.96
CA ARG A 284 20.81 -37.66 21.73
C ARG A 284 21.28 -39.09 22.02
N LYS A 285 20.45 -39.93 22.66
CA LYS A 285 20.83 -41.31 23.02
C LYS A 285 20.53 -42.35 21.94
N THR A 286 19.79 -42.03 20.89
CA THR A 286 19.47 -42.99 19.83
C THR A 286 19.50 -42.35 18.44
N VAL A 287 20.58 -42.66 17.72
CA VAL A 287 20.72 -42.58 16.25
C VAL A 287 20.86 -41.18 15.65
N SER A 288 21.72 -41.09 14.63
CA SER A 288 22.12 -39.96 13.79
C SER A 288 20.99 -39.20 13.06
N LEU A 289 19.72 -39.49 13.36
CA LEU A 289 18.52 -38.80 12.87
C LEU A 289 18.07 -37.62 13.78
N GLY A 290 18.74 -37.41 14.92
CA GLY A 290 18.24 -36.56 16.01
C GLY A 290 18.27 -35.05 15.79
N ILE A 291 19.11 -34.50 14.90
CA ILE A 291 19.17 -33.04 14.69
C ILE A 291 18.03 -32.57 13.78
N ASP A 292 17.83 -33.24 12.64
CA ASP A 292 16.78 -32.88 11.68
C ASP A 292 15.38 -33.14 12.25
N ALA A 293 15.18 -34.29 12.90
CA ALA A 293 13.93 -34.60 13.58
C ALA A 293 13.63 -33.61 14.72
N CYS A 294 14.65 -33.19 15.49
CA CYS A 294 14.43 -32.20 16.54
C CYS A 294 14.20 -30.79 15.98
N GLN A 295 14.85 -30.41 14.87
CA GLN A 295 14.55 -29.18 14.15
C GLN A 295 13.12 -29.18 13.62
N GLU A 296 12.64 -30.29 13.04
CA GLU A 296 11.27 -30.39 12.54
C GLU A 296 10.22 -30.34 13.65
N LEU A 297 10.43 -31.05 14.75
CA LEU A 297 9.57 -30.98 15.94
C LEU A 297 9.55 -29.56 16.52
N ARG A 298 10.72 -28.93 16.61
CA ARG A 298 10.86 -27.54 17.08
C ARG A 298 10.22 -26.53 16.14
N ASN A 299 10.16 -26.80 14.84
CA ASN A 299 9.56 -25.91 13.85
C ASN A 299 8.05 -26.15 13.68
N LYS A 300 7.53 -27.30 14.13
CA LYS A 300 6.09 -27.64 14.06
C LYS A 300 5.21 -26.59 14.74
N ASN A 301 5.67 -26.00 15.85
CA ASN A 301 4.91 -24.99 16.60
C ASN A 301 4.87 -23.60 15.91
N LEU A 302 5.76 -23.35 14.95
CA LEU A 302 5.82 -22.14 14.14
C LEU A 302 5.10 -22.28 12.79
N ARG A 303 4.53 -23.45 12.49
CA ARG A 303 3.69 -23.66 11.30
C ARG A 303 2.32 -23.03 11.49
N VAL A 304 2.23 -21.72 11.32
CA VAL A 304 0.97 -20.98 11.26
C VAL A 304 0.61 -20.77 9.80
N LYS A 305 -0.56 -21.24 9.38
CA LYS A 305 -1.12 -20.96 8.06
C LYS A 305 -1.84 -19.62 8.11
N LEU A 306 -1.46 -18.70 7.24
CA LEU A 306 -2.21 -17.47 7.01
C LEU A 306 -3.22 -17.70 5.89
N THR A 307 -4.43 -17.23 6.13
CA THR A 307 -5.48 -17.23 5.12
C THR A 307 -5.41 -15.96 4.28
N LYS A 308 -5.83 -16.07 3.02
CA LYS A 308 -6.15 -14.93 2.16
C LYS A 308 -6.97 -13.90 2.93
N LEU A 309 -6.63 -12.61 2.76
CA LEU A 309 -7.37 -11.53 3.40
C LEU A 309 -8.76 -11.41 2.78
N SER A 310 -9.78 -11.25 3.61
CA SER A 310 -11.16 -11.11 3.18
C SER A 310 -11.51 -9.62 3.09
N PRO A 311 -11.63 -9.07 1.87
CA PRO A 311 -11.97 -7.67 1.71
C PRO A 311 -13.40 -7.37 2.16
N SER A 312 -13.61 -6.14 2.63
CA SER A 312 -14.92 -5.57 2.93
C SER A 312 -15.16 -4.33 2.07
N THR A 313 -16.41 -4.05 1.73
CA THR A 313 -16.78 -2.83 1.00
C THR A 313 -16.28 -1.57 1.72
N ALA A 314 -15.71 -0.66 0.95
CA ALA A 314 -15.31 0.66 1.41
C ALA A 314 -16.52 1.60 1.35
N ASP A 315 -16.93 2.15 2.49
CA ASP A 315 -18.06 3.08 2.62
C ASP A 315 -17.60 4.45 3.12
N GLY A 316 -18.37 5.49 2.82
CA GLY A 316 -18.08 6.85 3.25
C GLY A 316 -17.18 7.63 2.29
N TYR A 317 -16.62 8.72 2.77
CA TYR A 317 -15.95 9.74 1.99
C TYR A 317 -14.53 9.96 2.46
N LEU A 318 -13.64 10.33 1.57
CA LEU A 318 -12.26 10.69 1.87
C LEU A 318 -12.20 12.16 2.28
N ASP A 319 -11.37 12.46 3.29
CA ASP A 319 -11.16 13.82 3.78
C ASP A 319 -9.67 14.18 3.81
N GLY A 320 -9.39 15.45 3.48
CA GLY A 320 -8.14 16.12 3.81
C GLY A 320 -6.84 15.54 3.23
N VAL A 321 -6.87 14.84 2.09
CA VAL A 321 -5.65 14.39 1.40
C VAL A 321 -4.89 15.58 0.84
N LYS A 322 -3.68 15.80 1.33
CA LYS A 322 -2.81 16.89 0.91
C LYS A 322 -1.68 16.37 0.04
N PHE A 323 -1.47 17.00 -1.11
CA PHE A 323 -0.35 16.73 -2.00
C PHE A 323 0.72 17.82 -1.84
N HIS A 324 1.88 17.45 -1.31
CA HIS A 324 3.03 18.34 -1.15
C HIS A 324 4.04 18.19 -2.29
N ARG A 325 4.73 19.27 -2.69
CA ARG A 325 5.82 19.19 -3.70
C ARG A 325 6.91 18.21 -3.22
N LEU A 326 7.36 17.31 -4.10
CA LEU A 326 8.49 16.44 -3.75
C LEU A 326 9.73 17.32 -3.56
N LYS A 327 10.41 17.18 -2.42
CA LYS A 327 11.72 17.78 -2.24
C LYS A 327 12.76 16.85 -2.90
N GLY A 328 13.44 17.31 -3.95
CA GLY A 328 14.69 16.70 -4.41
C GLY A 328 14.64 15.82 -5.67
N ILE A 329 13.85 16.17 -6.68
CA ILE A 329 14.13 15.71 -8.06
C ILE A 329 14.67 16.92 -8.81
N HIS A 330 15.99 16.98 -8.96
CA HIS A 330 16.71 17.86 -9.87
C HIS A 330 17.23 17.03 -11.04
#